data_AF-A0A2E0TAX0-F1
#
_entry.id   AF-A0A2E0TAX0-F1
#
_cell.length_a   1.000
_cell.length_b   1.000
_cell.length_c   1.000
_cell.angle_alpha   90.00
_cell.angle_beta   90.00
_cell.angle_gamma   90.00
#
_symmetry.space_group_name_H-M   'P 1'
#
loop_
_entity.id
_entity.type
_entity.pdbx_description
1 polymer ?
#
loop_
_entity_poly.entity_id
_entity_poly.type
_entity_poly.pdbx_seq_one_letter_code
_entity_poly.pdbx_strand_id
1 'polypeptide(L)'
;MKSGIAMGALLALAGLVGCGDGGASGTLRLTLNGEEASREGFPVGEGEDRIAFADGWSVEFEKVLVSIVDVRLAASDGDEAGVAVDPIVADLHLGTPEGWRLEGVPARRWDRFSYRFGAPTMDARRVNAVEDADLEAMVMGGHAFWIEGVARRDGQEVPFRWGLPVAVDNVRCVNGVDETDGLVIGEGGLSEAELTVHLDHLFFDSLASEEPGMRFEAMAAVAGEGPLTLEDLAAQSITDVRDAEGEPIEVEGAPLIYDPGDTPLEARDLRGFVLAAARTMGHFQGEGHCDYE
;
A
#
# COMPACT_ATOMS: atom_id res chain seq x y z
N MET A 1 -47.42 75.90 -22.34
CA MET A 1 -47.25 76.01 -20.87
C MET A 1 -47.88 74.77 -20.24
N LYS A 2 -47.09 74.06 -19.40
CA LYS A 2 -47.48 73.04 -18.39
C LYS A 2 -47.97 71.69 -18.98
N SER A 3 -47.16 70.62 -18.95
CA SER A 3 -46.79 69.72 -17.82
C SER A 3 -47.85 68.66 -17.53
N GLY A 4 -47.44 67.38 -17.50
CA GLY A 4 -48.26 66.24 -17.06
C GLY A 4 -47.71 64.89 -17.52
N ILE A 5 -46.55 64.46 -17.00
CA ILE A 5 -46.35 63.28 -16.12
C ILE A 5 -46.26 61.93 -16.86
N ALA A 6 -45.07 61.33 -16.76
CA ALA A 6 -44.64 60.08 -17.35
C ALA A 6 -45.14 58.85 -16.57
N MET A 7 -45.56 57.82 -17.31
CA MET A 7 -45.82 56.47 -16.80
C MET A 7 -44.70 55.55 -17.31
N GLY A 8 -43.69 55.32 -16.49
CA GLY A 8 -42.62 54.35 -16.79
C GLY A 8 -42.86 53.07 -16.00
N ALA A 9 -43.46 52.05 -16.64
CA ALA A 9 -43.53 50.71 -16.09
C ALA A 9 -42.17 50.03 -16.29
N LEU A 10 -41.39 49.93 -15.21
CA LEU A 10 -40.15 49.17 -15.17
C LEU A 10 -40.52 47.68 -15.08
N LEU A 11 -40.35 46.93 -16.17
CA LEU A 11 -40.37 45.46 -16.13
C LEU A 11 -39.14 45.00 -15.35
N ALA A 12 -39.34 44.50 -14.14
CA ALA A 12 -38.35 43.75 -13.40
C ALA A 12 -38.20 42.36 -14.04
N LEU A 13 -37.12 42.15 -14.80
CA LEU A 13 -36.65 40.82 -15.17
C LEU A 13 -36.11 40.17 -13.89
N ALA A 14 -36.92 39.31 -13.26
CA ALA A 14 -36.47 38.41 -12.21
C ALA A 14 -35.56 37.35 -12.86
N GLY A 15 -34.25 37.49 -12.69
CA GLY A 15 -33.31 36.42 -12.97
C GLY A 15 -33.54 35.28 -11.99
N LEU A 16 -34.17 34.20 -12.47
CA LEU A 16 -34.13 32.90 -11.82
C LEU A 16 -32.69 32.40 -11.93
N VAL A 17 -31.85 32.73 -10.95
CA VAL A 17 -30.67 31.92 -10.66
C VAL A 17 -31.21 30.62 -10.09
N GLY A 18 -31.26 29.59 -10.93
CA GLY A 18 -31.49 28.24 -10.45
C GLY A 18 -30.35 27.89 -9.50
N CYS A 19 -30.64 27.79 -8.21
CA CYS A 19 -29.81 27.03 -7.29
C CYS A 19 -29.81 25.59 -7.81
N GLY A 20 -28.74 25.21 -8.50
CA GLY A 20 -28.45 23.81 -8.76
C GLY A 20 -28.33 23.13 -7.41
N ASP A 21 -29.02 22.01 -7.26
CA ASP A 21 -29.01 21.13 -6.09
C ASP A 21 -27.66 20.38 -5.98
N GLY A 22 -26.56 21.13 -6.05
CA GLY A 22 -25.20 20.63 -5.93
C GLY A 22 -24.76 20.79 -4.50
N GLY A 23 -24.75 19.71 -3.73
CA GLY A 23 -24.14 19.70 -2.40
C GLY A 23 -22.71 20.22 -2.45
N ALA A 24 -22.23 20.78 -1.33
CA ALA A 24 -20.85 21.20 -1.18
C ALA A 24 -19.88 20.08 -1.60
N SER A 25 -18.83 20.42 -2.34
CA SER A 25 -17.82 19.47 -2.83
C SER A 25 -16.40 20.00 -2.65
N GLY A 26 -15.42 19.12 -2.62
CA GLY A 26 -13.99 19.44 -2.56
C GLY A 26 -13.16 18.58 -3.52
N THR A 27 -11.85 18.60 -3.32
CA THR A 27 -10.88 17.79 -4.06
C THR A 27 -10.15 16.85 -3.11
N LEU A 28 -10.04 15.57 -3.46
CA LEU A 28 -9.18 14.61 -2.78
C LEU A 28 -7.90 14.39 -3.59
N ARG A 29 -6.74 14.56 -2.97
CA ARG A 29 -5.45 14.08 -3.48
C ARG A 29 -5.06 12.81 -2.74
N LEU A 30 -4.75 11.75 -3.49
CA LEU A 30 -4.20 10.50 -2.99
C LEU A 30 -2.74 10.36 -3.40
N THR A 31 -1.85 10.27 -2.43
CA THR A 31 -0.43 9.93 -2.62
C THR A 31 -0.16 8.48 -2.28
N LEU A 32 0.91 7.93 -2.83
CA LEU A 32 1.37 6.58 -2.53
C LEU A 32 2.74 6.67 -1.87
N ASN A 33 2.96 5.93 -0.80
CA ASN A 33 4.20 6.03 -0.03
C ASN A 33 4.70 4.64 0.36
N GLY A 34 5.94 4.31 0.01
CA GLY A 34 6.63 3.12 0.52
C GLY A 34 7.54 3.44 1.71
N GLU A 35 7.31 4.59 2.33
CA GLU A 35 8.09 5.19 3.41
C GLU A 35 9.57 5.44 3.07
N GLU A 36 10.37 5.72 4.10
CA GLU A 36 11.82 5.79 3.99
C GLU A 36 12.41 4.43 3.59
N ALA A 37 11.85 3.32 4.10
CA ALA A 37 12.30 1.97 3.82
C ALA A 37 12.35 1.65 2.32
N SER A 38 11.34 2.04 1.52
CA SER A 38 11.36 1.80 0.05
C SER A 38 12.52 2.46 -0.69
N ARG A 39 13.12 3.52 -0.12
CA ARG A 39 14.18 4.32 -0.74
C ARG A 39 15.55 3.99 -0.18
N GLU A 40 15.63 3.79 1.13
CA GLU A 40 16.89 3.64 1.86
C GLU A 40 17.16 2.18 2.27
N GLY A 41 16.13 1.34 2.25
CA GLY A 41 16.20 -0.05 2.68
C GLY A 41 16.09 -0.21 4.20
N PHE A 42 16.62 -1.32 4.71
CA PHE A 42 16.73 -1.64 6.12
C PHE A 42 18.20 -1.87 6.49
N PRO A 43 18.67 -1.43 7.66
CA PRO A 43 17.91 -0.76 8.70
C PRO A 43 17.52 0.67 8.33
N VAL A 44 16.42 1.16 8.90
CA VAL A 44 15.93 2.54 8.72
C VAL A 44 15.50 3.12 10.08
N GLY A 45 15.45 4.45 10.19
CA GLY A 45 15.18 5.14 11.44
C GLY A 45 16.36 5.11 12.43
N GLU A 46 16.14 5.70 13.60
CA GLU A 46 17.15 5.85 14.65
C GLU A 46 16.56 5.55 16.03
N GLY A 47 17.41 5.20 17.00
CA GLY A 47 17.00 5.05 18.39
C GLY A 47 16.01 3.90 18.62
N GLU A 48 14.91 4.19 19.30
CA GLU A 48 13.84 3.24 19.62
C GLU A 48 12.93 2.93 18.42
N ASP A 49 12.85 3.85 17.45
CA ASP A 49 12.04 3.71 16.23
C ASP A 49 12.82 3.03 15.08
N ARG A 50 14.00 2.48 15.38
CA ARG A 50 14.85 1.85 14.37
C ARG A 50 14.30 0.49 13.97
N ILE A 51 13.94 0.35 12.71
CA ILE A 51 13.50 -0.91 12.10
C ILE A 51 14.73 -1.62 11.51
N ALA A 52 15.01 -2.85 11.94
CA ALA A 52 16.18 -3.61 11.54
C ALA A 52 15.96 -5.12 11.65
N PHE A 53 16.68 -5.89 10.83
CA PHE A 53 16.71 -7.34 10.94
C PHE A 53 17.38 -7.81 12.23
N ALA A 54 16.70 -8.68 12.97
CA ALA A 54 17.17 -9.22 14.24
C ALA A 54 18.30 -10.26 14.07
N ASP A 55 18.52 -10.76 12.86
CA ASP A 55 19.59 -11.71 12.48
C ASP A 55 20.76 -11.04 11.73
N GLY A 56 20.85 -9.70 11.81
CA GLY A 56 22.01 -8.91 11.39
C GLY A 56 22.08 -8.60 9.90
N TRP A 57 21.06 -8.95 9.13
CA TRP A 57 20.95 -8.60 7.72
C TRP A 57 20.63 -7.11 7.51
N SER A 58 20.99 -6.60 6.33
CA SER A 58 20.48 -5.34 5.79
C SER A 58 19.86 -5.61 4.43
N VAL A 59 18.89 -4.82 4.01
CA VAL A 59 18.29 -4.87 2.67
C VAL A 59 18.38 -3.49 2.05
N GLU A 60 18.76 -3.42 0.78
CA GLU A 60 18.61 -2.22 -0.05
C GLU A 60 17.67 -2.57 -1.20
N PHE A 61 16.64 -1.74 -1.42
CA PHE A 61 15.71 -1.96 -2.53
C PHE A 61 16.21 -1.25 -3.79
N GLU A 62 16.01 -1.91 -4.92
CA GLU A 62 16.29 -1.36 -6.24
C GLU A 62 14.98 -1.01 -6.98
N LYS A 63 13.89 -1.69 -6.62
CA LYS A 63 12.57 -1.53 -7.25
C LYS A 63 11.46 -1.91 -6.29
N VAL A 64 10.46 -1.04 -6.16
CA VAL A 64 9.28 -1.26 -5.30
C VAL A 64 8.04 -0.89 -6.10
N LEU A 65 7.56 -1.80 -6.94
CA LEU A 65 6.36 -1.54 -7.74
C LEU A 65 5.12 -2.02 -7.00
N VAL A 66 4.11 -1.16 -6.99
CA VAL A 66 2.78 -1.46 -6.45
C VAL A 66 1.72 -1.22 -7.51
N SER A 67 0.77 -2.14 -7.61
CA SER A 67 -0.43 -1.98 -8.42
C SER A 67 -1.67 -1.82 -7.54
N ILE A 68 -2.36 -0.71 -7.75
CA ILE A 68 -3.63 -0.41 -7.11
C ILE A 68 -4.67 -0.27 -8.21
N VAL A 69 -5.71 -1.08 -8.10
CA VAL A 69 -6.68 -1.28 -9.19
C VAL A 69 -8.05 -0.67 -8.88
N ASP A 70 -8.31 -0.31 -7.63
CA ASP A 70 -9.55 0.33 -7.22
C ASP A 70 -9.37 1.21 -5.99
N VAL A 71 -10.19 2.25 -5.88
CA VAL A 71 -10.32 3.15 -4.72
C VAL A 71 -11.80 3.51 -4.58
N ARG A 72 -12.34 3.36 -3.37
CA ARG A 72 -13.73 3.66 -3.08
C ARG A 72 -13.87 4.51 -1.83
N LEU A 73 -14.75 5.50 -1.94
CA LEU A 73 -15.20 6.35 -0.85
C LEU A 73 -16.68 6.07 -0.60
N ALA A 74 -16.97 5.42 0.52
CA ALA A 74 -18.32 5.14 0.97
C ALA A 74 -18.55 5.69 2.39
N ALA A 75 -19.81 5.77 2.78
CA ALA A 75 -20.24 6.15 4.11
C ALA A 75 -21.13 5.07 4.74
N SER A 76 -21.16 5.02 6.07
CA SER A 76 -21.95 4.06 6.85
C SER A 76 -23.47 4.19 6.67
N ASP A 77 -23.94 5.31 6.11
CA ASP A 77 -25.35 5.51 5.73
C ASP A 77 -25.71 4.94 4.35
N GLY A 78 -24.73 4.37 3.64
CA GLY A 78 -24.89 3.74 2.34
C GLY A 78 -24.62 4.66 1.15
N ASP A 79 -24.27 5.93 1.39
CA ASP A 79 -23.85 6.83 0.32
C ASP A 79 -22.45 6.46 -0.21
N GLU A 80 -22.24 6.71 -1.49
CA GLU A 80 -20.95 6.53 -2.16
C GLU A 80 -20.60 7.77 -2.98
N ALA A 81 -19.31 8.14 -2.97
CA ALA A 81 -18.84 9.31 -3.72
C ALA A 81 -18.88 9.08 -5.24
N GLY A 82 -19.01 7.83 -5.70
CA GLY A 82 -18.99 7.47 -7.12
C GLY A 82 -17.68 7.85 -7.83
N VAL A 83 -16.56 7.85 -7.08
CA VAL A 83 -15.24 8.10 -7.66
C VAL A 83 -14.85 6.93 -8.54
N ALA A 84 -14.30 7.23 -9.71
CA ALA A 84 -13.72 6.25 -10.60
C ALA A 84 -12.24 6.59 -10.77
N VAL A 85 -11.38 5.61 -10.48
CA VAL A 85 -9.94 5.72 -10.68
C VAL A 85 -9.51 4.84 -11.84
N ASP A 86 -8.52 5.30 -12.60
CA ASP A 86 -7.77 4.43 -13.48
C ASP A 86 -6.78 3.59 -12.66
N PRO A 87 -6.69 2.27 -12.88
CA PRO A 87 -5.66 1.44 -12.24
C PRO A 87 -4.27 1.99 -12.51
N ILE A 88 -3.41 1.91 -11.50
CA ILE A 88 -2.03 2.38 -11.61
C ILE A 88 -1.03 1.28 -11.30
N VAL A 89 0.18 1.44 -11.84
CA VAL A 89 1.40 0.85 -11.31
C VAL A 89 2.38 1.97 -11.00
N ALA A 90 2.88 2.01 -9.77
CA ALA A 90 3.79 3.04 -9.30
C ALA A 90 5.08 2.43 -8.75
N ASP A 91 6.22 3.05 -9.05
CA ASP A 91 7.48 2.75 -8.37
C ASP A 91 7.65 3.68 -7.16
N LEU A 92 7.60 3.08 -5.96
CA LEU A 92 7.74 3.78 -4.69
C LEU A 92 9.21 3.99 -4.30
N HIS A 93 10.14 3.24 -4.91
CA HIS A 93 11.58 3.48 -4.71
C HIS A 93 12.01 4.87 -5.20
N LEU A 94 11.26 5.44 -6.14
CA LEU A 94 11.53 6.76 -6.72
C LEU A 94 10.81 7.92 -6.00
N GLY A 95 10.16 7.67 -4.85
CA GLY A 95 9.54 8.68 -4.01
C GLY A 95 8.05 8.45 -3.75
N THR A 96 7.38 9.51 -3.34
CA THR A 96 5.97 9.51 -2.93
C THR A 96 5.09 10.16 -4.01
N PRO A 97 4.66 9.44 -5.06
CA PRO A 97 3.94 10.05 -6.16
C PRO A 97 2.48 10.39 -5.81
N GLU A 98 1.91 11.36 -6.54
CA GLU A 98 0.47 11.56 -6.60
C GLU A 98 -0.14 10.44 -7.46
N GLY A 99 -0.91 9.54 -6.83
CA GLY A 99 -1.66 8.49 -7.50
C GLY A 99 -2.86 9.08 -8.23
N TRP A 100 -3.72 9.81 -7.52
CA TRP A 100 -4.93 10.40 -8.07
C TRP A 100 -5.26 11.77 -7.49
N ARG A 101 -5.96 12.57 -8.29
CA ARG A 101 -6.60 13.81 -7.90
C ARG A 101 -8.06 13.79 -8.33
N LEU A 102 -8.94 13.67 -7.35
CA LEU A 102 -10.38 13.48 -7.53
C LEU A 102 -11.09 14.80 -7.22
N GLU A 103 -11.61 15.47 -8.24
CA GLU A 103 -12.34 16.73 -8.10
C GLU A 103 -13.85 16.49 -7.92
N GLY A 104 -14.53 17.44 -7.27
CA GLY A 104 -15.99 17.39 -7.13
C GLY A 104 -16.49 16.30 -6.17
N VAL A 105 -15.63 15.80 -5.28
CA VAL A 105 -16.01 14.82 -4.27
C VAL A 105 -16.94 15.48 -3.25
N PRO A 106 -18.12 14.93 -2.93
CA PRO A 106 -19.01 15.55 -1.96
C PRO A 106 -18.32 15.76 -0.59
N ALA A 107 -18.48 16.96 -0.05
CA ALA A 107 -17.84 17.39 1.18
C ALA A 107 -18.56 16.81 2.39
N ARG A 108 -17.94 15.81 3.03
CA ARG A 108 -18.42 15.11 4.22
C ARG A 108 -17.33 14.19 4.76
N ARG A 109 -17.63 13.48 5.86
CA ARG A 109 -16.89 12.29 6.26
C ARG A 109 -17.29 11.09 5.39
N TRP A 110 -16.28 10.37 4.92
CA TRP A 110 -16.38 9.07 4.27
C TRP A 110 -15.69 8.06 5.19
N ASP A 111 -16.45 7.45 6.09
CA ASP A 111 -15.98 6.52 7.13
C ASP A 111 -15.81 5.07 6.64
N ARG A 112 -16.00 4.83 5.34
CA ARG A 112 -15.77 3.55 4.68
C ARG A 112 -14.86 3.76 3.47
N PHE A 113 -13.64 4.25 3.74
CA PHE A 113 -12.59 4.33 2.73
C PHE A 113 -12.02 2.93 2.47
N SER A 114 -11.78 2.62 1.20
CA SER A 114 -11.15 1.37 0.79
C SER A 114 -10.34 1.52 -0.49
N TYR A 115 -9.36 0.65 -0.67
CA TYR A 115 -8.58 0.54 -1.91
C TYR A 115 -8.12 -0.91 -2.13
N ARG A 116 -7.84 -1.26 -3.38
CA ARG A 116 -7.53 -2.65 -3.76
C ARG A 116 -6.15 -2.78 -4.38
N PHE A 117 -5.32 -3.65 -3.80
CA PHE A 117 -4.18 -4.20 -4.50
C PHE A 117 -4.62 -5.35 -5.39
N GLY A 118 -4.10 -5.40 -6.61
CA GLY A 118 -4.43 -6.48 -7.54
C GLY A 118 -3.52 -6.45 -8.75
N ALA A 119 -3.56 -7.53 -9.53
CA ALA A 119 -2.82 -7.61 -10.78
C ALA A 119 -3.21 -6.45 -11.72
N PRO A 120 -2.24 -5.71 -12.28
CA PRO A 120 -2.53 -4.67 -13.26
C PRO A 120 -3.01 -5.28 -14.57
N THR A 121 -3.47 -4.40 -15.46
CA THR A 121 -3.58 -4.69 -16.89
C THR A 121 -2.55 -3.86 -17.65
N MET A 122 -2.34 -4.15 -18.94
CA MET A 122 -1.44 -3.34 -19.78
C MET A 122 -1.91 -1.89 -19.96
N ASP A 123 -3.18 -1.59 -19.66
CA ASP A 123 -3.74 -0.25 -19.71
C ASP A 123 -3.53 0.55 -18.41
N ALA A 124 -2.92 -0.06 -17.37
CA ALA A 124 -2.65 0.62 -16.12
C ALA A 124 -1.72 1.83 -16.34
N ARG A 125 -2.06 2.97 -15.72
CA ARG A 125 -1.22 4.16 -15.79
C ARG A 125 0.06 3.93 -14.99
N ARG A 126 1.18 4.23 -15.63
CA ARG A 126 2.52 4.14 -15.03
C ARG A 126 2.84 5.44 -14.32
N VAL A 127 3.28 5.32 -13.08
CA VAL A 127 3.62 6.45 -12.21
C VAL A 127 5.05 6.23 -11.72
N ASN A 128 5.87 7.28 -11.70
CA ASN A 128 7.30 7.20 -11.37
C ASN A 128 8.08 6.22 -12.26
N ALA A 129 8.21 6.52 -13.55
CA ALA A 129 9.15 5.86 -14.46
C ALA A 129 9.09 4.32 -14.58
N VAL A 130 7.97 3.68 -14.20
CA VAL A 130 7.73 2.23 -14.40
C VAL A 130 7.94 1.85 -15.87
N GLU A 131 8.81 0.88 -16.11
CA GLU A 131 9.19 0.42 -17.44
C GLU A 131 8.12 -0.50 -18.06
N ASP A 132 8.09 -0.59 -19.39
CA ASP A 132 7.18 -1.49 -20.12
C ASP A 132 7.38 -2.96 -19.72
N ALA A 133 8.63 -3.39 -19.56
CA ALA A 133 8.98 -4.76 -19.22
C ALA A 133 8.52 -5.14 -17.81
N ASP A 134 8.56 -4.19 -16.88
CA ASP A 134 8.07 -4.40 -15.51
C ASP A 134 6.56 -4.56 -15.47
N LEU A 135 5.83 -3.68 -16.17
CA LEU A 135 4.38 -3.83 -16.28
C LEU A 135 4.02 -5.17 -16.94
N GLU A 136 4.71 -5.55 -18.01
CA GLU A 136 4.47 -6.84 -18.68
C GLU A 136 4.71 -8.02 -17.73
N ALA A 137 5.79 -7.99 -16.93
CA ALA A 137 6.08 -9.01 -15.93
C ALA A 137 4.99 -9.08 -14.85
N MET A 138 4.56 -7.93 -14.32
CA MET A 138 3.47 -7.87 -13.32
C MET A 138 2.14 -8.39 -13.90
N VAL A 139 1.80 -8.02 -15.14
CA VAL A 139 0.58 -8.50 -15.81
C VAL A 139 0.64 -10.01 -16.05
N MET A 140 1.75 -10.52 -16.58
CA MET A 140 1.91 -11.94 -16.88
C MET A 140 1.89 -12.82 -15.63
N GLY A 141 2.54 -12.36 -14.56
CA GLY A 141 2.61 -13.09 -13.30
C GLY A 141 1.42 -12.86 -12.36
N GLY A 142 0.52 -11.95 -12.73
CA GLY A 142 -0.62 -11.56 -11.88
C GLY A 142 -0.18 -10.87 -10.59
N HIS A 143 0.92 -10.13 -10.62
CA HIS A 143 1.56 -9.55 -9.43
C HIS A 143 0.96 -8.18 -9.10
N ALA A 144 0.47 -8.02 -7.87
CA ALA A 144 0.12 -6.71 -7.34
C ALA A 144 1.35 -5.95 -6.83
N PHE A 145 2.39 -6.66 -6.40
CA PHE A 145 3.66 -6.06 -6.03
C PHE A 145 4.81 -6.71 -6.77
N TRP A 146 5.83 -5.93 -7.08
CA TRP A 146 7.08 -6.40 -7.64
C TRP A 146 8.24 -5.73 -6.91
N ILE A 147 8.99 -6.53 -6.15
CA ILE A 147 10.04 -6.06 -5.25
C ILE A 147 11.37 -6.64 -5.70
N GLU A 148 12.37 -5.78 -5.92
CA GLU A 148 13.75 -6.17 -6.16
C GLU A 148 14.67 -5.47 -5.16
N GLY A 149 15.70 -6.19 -4.72
CA GLY A 149 16.70 -5.64 -3.83
C GLY A 149 17.85 -6.59 -3.60
N VAL A 150 18.76 -6.16 -2.72
CA VAL A 150 19.92 -6.95 -2.30
C VAL A 150 19.99 -6.98 -0.79
N ALA A 151 19.92 -8.19 -0.23
CA ALA A 151 20.18 -8.41 1.18
C ALA A 151 21.68 -8.65 1.42
N ARG A 152 22.24 -8.11 2.50
CA ARG A 152 23.67 -8.22 2.83
C ARG A 152 23.90 -8.57 4.29
N ARG A 153 24.89 -9.42 4.54
CA ARG A 153 25.45 -9.69 5.88
C ARG A 153 26.85 -10.25 5.76
N ASP A 154 27.80 -9.74 6.55
CA ASP A 154 29.18 -10.26 6.64
C ASP A 154 29.90 -10.51 5.29
N GLY A 155 29.61 -9.66 4.28
CA GLY A 155 30.17 -9.77 2.94
C GLY A 155 29.45 -10.75 2.00
N GLN A 156 28.42 -11.45 2.48
CA GLN A 156 27.45 -12.14 1.65
C GLN A 156 26.47 -11.13 1.04
N GLU A 157 26.16 -11.31 -0.24
CA GLU A 157 25.13 -10.57 -0.95
C GLU A 157 24.13 -11.56 -1.55
N VAL A 158 22.85 -11.34 -1.28
CA VAL A 158 21.74 -12.14 -1.80
C VAL A 158 20.82 -11.20 -2.56
N PRO A 159 20.96 -11.07 -3.90
CA PRO A 159 19.95 -10.39 -4.69
C PRO A 159 18.64 -11.17 -4.58
N PHE A 160 17.51 -10.47 -4.56
CA PHE A 160 16.18 -11.09 -4.55
C PHE A 160 15.25 -10.36 -5.52
N ARG A 161 14.29 -11.11 -6.05
CA ARG A 161 13.24 -10.60 -6.93
C ARG A 161 11.95 -11.34 -6.64
N TRP A 162 10.96 -10.63 -6.13
CA TRP A 162 9.67 -11.19 -5.74
C TRP A 162 8.54 -10.49 -6.48
N GLY A 163 7.87 -11.25 -7.35
CA GLY A 163 6.52 -10.91 -7.81
C GLY A 163 5.50 -11.50 -6.86
N LEU A 164 4.68 -10.67 -6.23
CA LEU A 164 3.69 -11.09 -5.22
C LEU A 164 2.29 -11.09 -5.86
N PRO A 165 1.73 -12.26 -6.21
CA PRO A 165 0.41 -12.39 -6.82
C PRO A 165 -0.72 -12.34 -5.77
N VAL A 166 -0.70 -11.31 -4.93
CA VAL A 166 -1.76 -11.07 -3.94
C VAL A 166 -2.84 -10.17 -4.54
N ALA A 167 -4.09 -10.41 -4.13
CA ALA A 167 -5.17 -9.47 -4.35
C ALA A 167 -5.83 -9.24 -3.00
N VAL A 168 -5.95 -7.98 -2.60
CA VAL A 168 -6.39 -7.61 -1.26
C VAL A 168 -7.28 -6.38 -1.37
N ASP A 169 -8.48 -6.51 -0.81
CA ASP A 169 -9.34 -5.37 -0.54
C ASP A 169 -8.96 -4.82 0.85
N ASN A 170 -8.30 -3.67 0.88
CA ASN A 170 -8.05 -2.91 2.10
C ASN A 170 -9.31 -2.09 2.37
N VAL A 171 -10.15 -2.54 3.30
CA VAL A 171 -11.47 -1.95 3.54
C VAL A 171 -11.57 -1.36 4.94
N ARG A 172 -12.51 -0.41 5.11
CA ARG A 172 -12.79 0.21 6.41
C ARG A 172 -11.52 0.77 7.07
N CYS A 173 -10.67 1.40 6.27
CA CYS A 173 -9.39 1.93 6.74
C CYS A 173 -9.58 2.99 7.83
N VAL A 174 -8.81 2.84 8.89
CA VAL A 174 -8.67 3.79 9.99
C VAL A 174 -7.49 4.71 9.67
N ASN A 175 -7.66 6.00 9.90
CA ASN A 175 -6.64 7.00 9.60
C ASN A 175 -5.52 6.98 10.66
N GLY A 176 -4.27 6.73 10.24
CA GLY A 176 -3.11 6.70 11.15
C GLY A 176 -2.75 8.04 11.81
N VAL A 177 -3.29 9.17 11.33
CA VAL A 177 -3.00 10.51 11.88
C VAL A 177 -3.98 10.92 12.99
N ASP A 178 -5.26 10.59 12.84
CA ASP A 178 -6.33 11.04 13.76
C ASP A 178 -7.14 9.90 14.39
N GLU A 179 -6.79 8.65 14.08
CA GLU A 179 -7.42 7.42 14.58
C GLU A 179 -8.92 7.31 14.26
N THR A 180 -9.42 8.08 13.30
CA THR A 180 -10.84 8.02 12.88
C THR A 180 -11.04 7.15 11.64
N ASP A 181 -12.23 6.57 11.50
CA ASP A 181 -12.62 5.83 10.31
C ASP A 181 -12.60 6.73 9.06
N GLY A 182 -11.86 6.27 8.04
CA GLY A 182 -11.74 6.87 6.72
C GLY A 182 -11.21 8.31 6.71
N LEU A 183 -11.83 9.18 5.92
CA LEU A 183 -11.33 10.54 5.70
C LEU A 183 -12.44 11.59 5.61
N VAL A 184 -12.05 12.86 5.68
CA VAL A 184 -12.95 14.01 5.53
C VAL A 184 -12.61 14.80 4.28
N ILE A 185 -13.63 15.07 3.47
CA ILE A 185 -13.56 15.99 2.34
C ILE A 185 -14.11 17.34 2.75
N GLY A 186 -13.27 18.38 2.69
CA GLY A 186 -13.66 19.76 2.98
C GLY A 186 -14.37 20.44 1.81
N GLU A 187 -15.29 21.36 2.10
CA GLU A 187 -15.96 22.17 1.08
C GLU A 187 -14.96 23.12 0.40
N GLY A 188 -14.88 23.06 -0.94
CA GLY A 188 -14.04 23.91 -1.78
C GLY A 188 -12.53 23.77 -1.56
N GLY A 189 -12.11 22.85 -0.69
CA GLY A 189 -10.73 22.65 -0.28
C GLY A 189 -10.06 21.44 -0.92
N LEU A 190 -8.74 21.37 -0.75
CA LEU A 190 -7.95 20.18 -1.00
C LEU A 190 -7.86 19.37 0.30
N SER A 191 -8.40 18.16 0.28
CA SER A 191 -8.12 17.13 1.26
C SER A 191 -7.03 16.21 0.71
N GLU A 192 -6.10 15.82 1.57
CA GLU A 192 -4.99 14.95 1.21
C GLU A 192 -5.06 13.66 2.01
N ALA A 193 -4.79 12.54 1.35
CA ALA A 193 -4.59 11.29 2.03
C ALA A 193 -3.51 10.44 1.36
N GLU A 194 -2.87 9.60 2.16
CA GLU A 194 -1.78 8.75 1.74
C GLU A 194 -2.17 7.27 1.83
N LEU A 195 -1.82 6.51 0.80
CA LEU A 195 -1.82 5.06 0.81
C LEU A 195 -0.39 4.60 1.09
N THR A 196 -0.18 3.98 2.24
CA THR A 196 1.15 3.60 2.74
C THR A 196 1.38 2.11 2.49
N VAL A 197 2.58 1.75 2.07
CA VAL A 197 3.01 0.36 1.83
C VAL A 197 4.21 0.06 2.73
N HIS A 198 3.99 -0.78 3.72
CA HIS A 198 4.99 -1.23 4.69
C HIS A 198 5.73 -2.47 4.17
N LEU A 199 7.05 -2.34 3.93
CA LEU A 199 7.87 -3.39 3.31
C LEU A 199 8.47 -4.39 4.31
N ASP A 200 8.56 -4.00 5.57
CA ASP A 200 9.04 -4.81 6.69
C ASP A 200 8.17 -6.05 6.95
N HIS A 201 6.86 -5.94 6.68
CA HIS A 201 5.92 -7.06 6.69
C HIS A 201 6.44 -8.30 5.95
N LEU A 202 7.13 -8.12 4.83
CA LEU A 202 7.67 -9.23 4.02
C LEU A 202 8.75 -10.04 4.76
N PHE A 203 9.27 -9.51 5.86
CA PHE A 203 10.41 -10.05 6.59
C PHE A 203 10.06 -10.47 8.02
N PHE A 204 8.81 -10.31 8.47
CA PHE A 204 8.41 -10.69 9.81
C PHE A 204 8.51 -12.20 10.07
N ASP A 205 8.84 -12.56 11.30
CA ASP A 205 8.76 -13.93 11.83
C ASP A 205 7.44 -14.22 12.55
N SER A 206 6.55 -13.24 12.71
CA SER A 206 5.22 -13.44 13.28
C SER A 206 4.18 -12.54 12.63
N LEU A 207 3.00 -13.10 12.35
CA LEU A 207 1.78 -12.36 11.98
C LEU A 207 0.82 -12.22 13.17
N ALA A 208 1.22 -12.73 14.35
CA ALA A 208 0.43 -12.73 15.58
C ALA A 208 0.97 -11.74 16.63
N SER A 209 2.25 -11.38 16.52
CA SER A 209 2.92 -10.44 17.43
C SER A 209 2.66 -9.00 17.00
N GLU A 210 2.50 -8.11 17.99
CA GLU A 210 2.51 -6.65 17.77
C GLU A 210 3.94 -6.12 17.53
N GLU A 211 4.95 -6.89 17.96
CA GLU A 211 6.38 -6.58 17.77
C GLU A 211 7.08 -7.79 17.13
N PRO A 212 6.83 -8.09 15.85
CA PRO A 212 7.48 -9.21 15.16
C PRO A 212 8.96 -8.91 14.90
N GLY A 213 9.79 -9.95 14.90
CA GLY A 213 11.19 -9.83 14.49
C GLY A 213 11.30 -9.86 12.97
N MET A 214 12.11 -8.97 12.40
CA MET A 214 12.50 -9.09 10.99
C MET A 214 13.63 -10.10 10.80
N ARG A 215 13.50 -10.99 9.82
CA ARG A 215 14.43 -12.09 9.51
C ARG A 215 14.71 -12.17 8.02
N PHE A 216 15.95 -12.52 7.68
CA PHE A 216 16.34 -12.88 6.31
C PHE A 216 17.18 -14.16 6.26
N GLU A 217 17.64 -14.69 7.39
CA GLU A 217 18.57 -15.83 7.40
C GLU A 217 18.05 -17.06 6.69
N ALA A 218 16.84 -17.50 7.07
CA ALA A 218 16.21 -18.66 6.46
C ALA A 218 15.91 -18.46 4.97
N MET A 219 15.67 -17.21 4.55
CA MET A 219 15.45 -16.85 3.16
C MET A 219 16.75 -16.92 2.36
N ALA A 220 17.84 -16.37 2.90
CA ALA A 220 19.18 -16.43 2.32
C ALA A 220 19.70 -17.87 2.17
N ALA A 221 19.36 -18.75 3.12
CA ALA A 221 19.78 -20.15 3.13
C ALA A 221 19.32 -20.96 1.91
N VAL A 222 18.27 -20.51 1.21
CA VAL A 222 17.72 -21.18 0.02
C VAL A 222 18.00 -20.42 -1.28
N ALA A 223 18.83 -19.38 -1.23
CA ALA A 223 19.25 -18.66 -2.44
C ALA A 223 20.10 -19.56 -3.35
N GLY A 224 19.77 -19.58 -4.64
CA GLY A 224 20.50 -20.32 -5.68
C GLY A 224 21.58 -19.49 -6.38
N GLU A 225 21.94 -19.88 -7.61
CA GLU A 225 22.92 -19.17 -8.45
C GLU A 225 22.38 -17.86 -9.09
N GLY A 226 21.12 -17.50 -8.83
CA GLY A 226 20.46 -16.29 -9.31
C GLY A 226 19.77 -15.52 -8.17
N PRO A 227 19.02 -14.45 -8.48
CA PRO A 227 18.23 -13.75 -7.47
C PRO A 227 17.29 -14.73 -6.75
N LEU A 228 17.25 -14.65 -5.43
CA LEU A 228 16.32 -15.37 -4.58
C LEU A 228 14.89 -15.06 -5.03
N THR A 229 14.19 -16.08 -5.49
CA THR A 229 12.79 -15.98 -5.94
C THR A 229 11.83 -16.34 -4.81
N LEU A 230 10.55 -16.00 -5.01
CA LEU A 230 9.51 -16.40 -4.06
C LEU A 230 9.33 -17.93 -4.04
N GLU A 231 9.53 -18.60 -5.18
CA GLU A 231 9.48 -20.05 -5.29
C GLU A 231 10.54 -20.76 -4.45
N ASP A 232 11.76 -20.19 -4.36
CA ASP A 232 12.85 -20.77 -3.58
C ASP A 232 12.49 -20.85 -2.08
N LEU A 233 11.74 -19.86 -1.56
CA LEU A 233 11.30 -19.83 -0.17
C LEU A 233 10.43 -21.03 0.22
N ALA A 234 9.80 -21.71 -0.75
CA ALA A 234 9.00 -22.92 -0.47
C ALA A 234 9.86 -24.09 0.05
N ALA A 235 11.19 -24.02 -0.05
CA ALA A 235 12.09 -25.04 0.49
C ALA A 235 12.25 -24.99 2.01
N GLN A 236 11.78 -23.92 2.68
CA GLN A 236 11.86 -23.76 4.14
C GLN A 236 10.50 -24.03 4.79
N SER A 237 10.47 -24.92 5.78
CA SER A 237 9.28 -25.12 6.63
C SER A 237 9.20 -24.04 7.70
N ILE A 238 8.03 -23.42 7.90
CA ILE A 238 7.85 -22.35 8.91
C ILE A 238 8.05 -22.82 10.35
N THR A 239 8.01 -24.13 10.61
CA THR A 239 8.20 -24.69 11.96
C THR A 239 9.57 -25.33 12.16
N ASP A 240 10.44 -25.31 11.15
CA ASP A 240 11.76 -25.97 11.18
C ASP A 240 12.69 -25.31 10.15
N VAL A 241 12.88 -24.00 10.25
CA VAL A 241 13.73 -23.25 9.33
C VAL A 241 15.20 -23.58 9.55
N ARG A 242 15.95 -23.67 8.45
CA ARG A 242 17.36 -24.10 8.43
C ARG A 242 18.26 -23.03 7.84
N ASP A 243 19.51 -22.98 8.31
CA ASP A 243 20.56 -22.16 7.71
C ASP A 243 21.13 -22.80 6.43
N ALA A 244 22.15 -22.16 5.83
CA ALA A 244 22.77 -22.62 4.60
C ALA A 244 23.52 -23.96 4.76
N GLU A 245 23.94 -24.30 5.99
CA GLU A 245 24.56 -25.57 6.35
C GLU A 245 23.52 -26.69 6.62
N GLY A 246 22.24 -26.33 6.73
CA GLY A 246 21.14 -27.24 7.02
C GLY A 246 20.87 -27.45 8.51
N GLU A 247 21.52 -26.68 9.38
CA GLU A 247 21.29 -26.72 10.82
C GLU A 247 20.04 -25.90 11.18
N PRO A 248 19.30 -26.26 12.25
CA PRO A 248 18.16 -25.47 12.71
C PRO A 248 18.61 -24.08 13.14
N ILE A 249 17.90 -23.05 12.68
CA ILE A 249 18.12 -21.68 13.17
C ILE A 249 17.47 -21.57 14.55
N GLU A 250 18.22 -21.08 15.53
CA GLU A 250 17.74 -20.85 16.89
C GLU A 250 17.76 -19.37 17.27
N VAL A 251 16.73 -18.93 17.99
CA VAL A 251 16.65 -17.61 18.62
C VAL A 251 16.48 -17.83 20.12
N GLU A 252 17.38 -17.23 20.91
CA GLU A 252 17.38 -17.36 22.38
C GLU A 252 17.41 -18.81 22.90
N GLY A 253 18.04 -19.71 22.13
CA GLY A 253 18.17 -21.13 22.49
C GLY A 253 16.92 -21.98 22.24
N ALA A 254 15.98 -21.47 21.46
CA ALA A 254 14.82 -22.21 20.94
C ALA A 254 14.82 -22.17 19.40
N PRO A 255 14.28 -23.19 18.71
CA PRO A 255 14.13 -23.15 17.27
C PRO A 255 13.30 -21.93 16.83
N LEU A 256 13.77 -21.22 15.81
CA LEU A 256 13.01 -20.16 15.16
C LEU A 256 11.78 -20.77 14.48
N ILE A 257 10.62 -20.22 14.79
CA ILE A 257 9.35 -20.59 14.17
C ILE A 257 8.75 -19.31 13.60
N TYR A 258 8.31 -19.39 12.34
CA TYR A 258 7.50 -18.35 11.72
C TYR A 258 6.05 -18.60 12.14
N ASP A 259 5.49 -17.70 12.94
CA ASP A 259 4.17 -17.85 13.57
C ASP A 259 3.09 -17.12 12.78
N PRO A 260 2.22 -17.82 12.01
CA PRO A 260 1.16 -17.16 11.27
C PRO A 260 -0.01 -16.70 12.16
N GLY A 261 -0.02 -17.05 13.45
CA GLY A 261 -1.19 -16.86 14.30
C GLY A 261 -2.42 -17.57 13.74
N ASP A 262 -3.53 -16.83 13.69
CA ASP A 262 -4.79 -17.28 13.09
C ASP A 262 -4.85 -17.08 11.56
N THR A 263 -3.80 -16.52 10.95
CA THR A 263 -3.76 -16.24 9.51
C THR A 263 -3.70 -17.54 8.72
N PRO A 264 -4.67 -17.80 7.82
CA PRO A 264 -4.65 -19.00 7.00
C PRO A 264 -3.53 -18.93 5.96
N LEU A 265 -2.70 -19.97 5.90
CA LEU A 265 -1.66 -20.12 4.89
C LEU A 265 -2.08 -21.14 3.83
N GLU A 266 -1.76 -20.84 2.56
CA GLU A 266 -1.95 -21.81 1.46
C GLU A 266 -0.98 -22.99 1.58
N ALA A 267 0.25 -22.73 2.04
CA ALA A 267 1.27 -23.71 2.34
C ALA A 267 2.00 -23.34 3.63
N ARG A 268 2.42 -24.34 4.41
CA ARG A 268 3.16 -24.13 5.67
C ARG A 268 4.67 -24.08 5.41
N ASP A 269 5.07 -23.20 4.50
CA ASP A 269 6.45 -22.90 4.13
C ASP A 269 6.67 -21.37 4.10
N LEU A 270 7.93 -20.92 3.99
CA LEU A 270 8.22 -19.48 4.02
C LEU A 270 7.58 -18.73 2.86
N ARG A 271 7.40 -19.36 1.69
CA ARG A 271 6.66 -18.75 0.59
C ARG A 271 5.22 -18.45 1.00
N GLY A 272 4.52 -19.43 1.56
CA GLY A 272 3.14 -19.26 2.02
C GLY A 272 3.02 -18.21 3.12
N PHE A 273 4.00 -18.15 4.02
CA PHE A 273 4.07 -17.11 5.05
C PHE A 273 4.27 -15.71 4.47
N VAL A 274 5.27 -15.51 3.61
CA VAL A 274 5.55 -14.21 2.97
C VAL A 274 4.35 -13.74 2.12
N LEU A 275 3.67 -14.66 1.42
CA LEU A 275 2.44 -14.32 0.69
C LEU A 275 1.29 -13.90 1.61
N ALA A 276 1.18 -14.48 2.81
CA ALA A 276 0.20 -14.05 3.79
C ALA A 276 0.56 -12.68 4.39
N ALA A 277 1.84 -12.48 4.73
CA ALA A 277 2.35 -11.20 5.23
C ALA A 277 2.19 -10.07 4.21
N ALA A 278 2.41 -10.36 2.93
CA ALA A 278 2.22 -9.42 1.83
C ALA A 278 0.79 -8.87 1.75
N ARG A 279 -0.21 -9.59 2.29
CA ARG A 279 -1.60 -9.13 2.27
C ARG A 279 -1.86 -7.98 3.25
N THR A 280 -1.02 -7.79 4.25
CA THR A 280 -1.20 -6.78 5.29
C THR A 280 -0.27 -5.56 5.12
N MET A 281 0.49 -5.50 4.03
CA MET A 281 1.41 -4.39 3.74
C MET A 281 0.70 -3.04 3.51
N GLY A 282 -0.60 -3.06 3.20
CA GLY A 282 -1.38 -1.87 2.94
C GLY A 282 -1.81 -1.16 4.22
N HIS A 283 -1.46 0.12 4.32
CA HIS A 283 -1.89 1.00 5.40
C HIS A 283 -2.40 2.33 4.84
N PHE A 284 -2.96 3.15 5.72
CA PHE A 284 -3.63 4.40 5.38
C PHE A 284 -3.14 5.52 6.30
N GLN A 285 -2.56 6.56 5.69
CA GLN A 285 -2.01 7.72 6.40
C GLN A 285 -0.92 7.33 7.42
N GLY A 286 0.13 6.66 6.96
CA GLY A 286 1.17 6.10 7.82
C GLY A 286 0.74 4.74 8.38
N GLU A 287 0.62 4.63 9.70
CA GLU A 287 0.32 3.39 10.44
C GLU A 287 -1.18 3.04 10.54
N GLY A 288 -2.05 3.71 9.79
CA GLY A 288 -3.48 3.45 9.87
C GLY A 288 -3.84 2.11 9.26
N HIS A 289 -4.44 1.22 10.05
CA HIS A 289 -4.81 -0.11 9.59
C HIS A 289 -6.10 -0.12 8.77
N CYS A 290 -6.22 -1.12 7.90
CA CYS A 290 -7.47 -1.49 7.25
C CYS A 290 -7.85 -2.91 7.68
N ASP A 291 -9.10 -3.29 7.43
CA ASP A 291 -9.46 -4.70 7.38
C ASP A 291 -9.01 -5.26 6.02
N TYR A 292 -8.43 -6.45 6.02
CA TYR A 292 -7.87 -7.09 4.83
C TYR A 292 -8.78 -8.24 4.38
N GLU A 293 -9.42 -8.10 3.21
CA GLU A 293 -10.38 -9.06 2.64
C GLU A 293 -9.89 -9.67 1.30
#